data_AF-I0HIA3-F1
#
_entry.id   AF-I0HIA3-F1
#
_cell.length_a   1.000
_cell.length_b   1.000
_cell.length_c   1.000
_cell.angle_alpha   90.00
_cell.angle_beta   90.00
_cell.angle_gamma   90.00
#
_symmetry.space_group_name_H-M   'P 1'
#
loop_
_entity.id
_entity.type
_entity.pdbx_description
1 polymer ?
#
loop_
_entity_poly.entity_id
_entity_poly.type
_entity_poly.pdbx_seq_one_letter_code
_entity_poly.pdbx_strand_id
1 'polypeptide(L)'
;MVDWLRTEWNRAGRHRPGEQNIAELLEARSASVALAVAGDSTHLYDFVEHMTNQAEEVANLNYWAYWIGELSDDKTNDDFMLTADTRSWAGSRLLRHLMERLDPASPQRPLNICTLHALIASRPELLNGRPAVRTSLTEVLDKLAATADLSRSERDRIAGLQYANRIAER
;
A
#
# COMPACT_ATOMS: atom_id res chain seq x y z
N MET A 1 -26.26 -0.37 2.14
CA MET A 1 -24.86 -0.21 2.63
C MET A 1 -23.88 -0.17 1.46
N VAL A 2 -23.84 -1.20 0.60
CA VAL A 2 -22.97 -1.22 -0.59
C VAL A 2 -23.26 -0.06 -1.56
N ASP A 3 -24.54 0.28 -1.81
CA ASP A 3 -24.89 1.40 -2.71
C ASP A 3 -24.48 2.78 -2.18
N TRP A 4 -24.44 2.92 -0.84
CA TRP A 4 -23.90 4.13 -0.20
C TRP A 4 -22.38 4.20 -0.39
N LEU A 5 -21.65 3.10 -0.20
CA LEU A 5 -20.20 3.04 -0.44
C LEU A 5 -19.83 3.35 -1.90
N ARG A 6 -20.62 2.86 -2.87
CA ARG A 6 -20.44 3.21 -4.29
C ARG A 6 -20.69 4.68 -4.56
N THR A 7 -21.68 5.27 -3.89
CA THR A 7 -21.97 6.70 -4.02
C THR A 7 -20.81 7.53 -3.48
N GLU A 8 -20.26 7.15 -2.34
CA GLU A 8 -19.10 7.80 -1.72
C GLU A 8 -17.86 7.66 -2.60
N TRP A 9 -17.59 6.45 -3.12
CA TRP A 9 -16.48 6.22 -4.04
C TRP A 9 -16.62 7.06 -5.31
N ASN A 10 -17.81 7.11 -5.92
CA ASN A 10 -18.05 7.93 -7.11
C ASN A 10 -17.91 9.43 -6.83
N ARG A 11 -18.12 9.89 -5.60
CA ARG A 11 -17.93 11.29 -5.22
C ARG A 11 -16.44 11.61 -5.12
N ALA A 12 -15.68 10.76 -4.43
CA ALA A 12 -14.25 10.91 -4.27
C ALA A 12 -13.49 10.72 -5.60
N GLY A 13 -13.83 9.69 -6.37
CA GLY A 13 -13.17 9.37 -7.66
C GLY A 13 -13.56 10.29 -8.84
N ARG A 14 -14.61 11.12 -8.70
CA ARG A 14 -15.00 12.12 -9.73
C ARG A 14 -14.04 13.30 -9.80
N HIS A 15 -13.23 13.50 -8.77
CA HIS A 15 -12.18 14.49 -8.76
C HIS A 15 -10.88 13.72 -8.99
N ARG A 16 -10.17 14.03 -10.10
CA ARG A 16 -8.73 13.76 -10.08
C ARG A 16 -8.21 14.51 -8.86
N PRO A 17 -7.48 13.88 -7.94
CA PRO A 17 -6.78 14.63 -6.92
C PRO A 17 -5.92 15.65 -7.65
N GLY A 18 -6.35 16.92 -7.61
CA GLY A 18 -5.38 18.00 -7.66
C GLY A 18 -4.44 17.77 -6.50
N GLU A 19 -3.18 18.21 -6.61
CA GLU A 19 -2.06 17.83 -5.75
C GLU A 19 -2.25 17.97 -4.22
N GLN A 20 -3.42 18.38 -3.69
CA GLN A 20 -3.61 18.78 -2.29
C GLN A 20 -5.02 18.51 -1.69
N ASN A 21 -5.72 17.40 -2.00
CA ASN A 21 -6.86 17.00 -1.15
C ASN A 21 -6.69 15.60 -0.53
N ILE A 22 -6.05 15.56 0.66
CA ILE A 22 -5.84 14.34 1.45
C ILE A 22 -7.16 13.68 1.84
N ALA A 23 -8.20 14.47 2.11
CA ALA A 23 -9.50 13.94 2.51
C ALA A 23 -10.13 13.12 1.38
N GLU A 24 -10.07 13.60 0.13
CA GLU A 24 -10.55 12.85 -1.03
C GLU A 24 -9.75 11.55 -1.25
N LEU A 25 -8.43 11.60 -1.07
CA LEU A 25 -7.58 10.40 -1.14
C LEU A 25 -7.99 9.37 -0.07
N LEU A 26 -8.23 9.82 1.16
CA LEU A 26 -8.65 8.95 2.28
C LEU A 26 -10.05 8.38 2.08
N GLU A 27 -11.00 9.19 1.61
CA GLU A 27 -12.36 8.76 1.28
C GLU A 27 -12.34 7.71 0.17
N ALA A 28 -11.63 7.98 -0.94
CA ALA A 28 -11.47 7.04 -2.04
C ALA A 28 -10.84 5.73 -1.56
N ARG A 29 -9.74 5.81 -0.81
CA ARG A 29 -9.05 4.65 -0.25
C ARG A 29 -9.97 3.81 0.63
N SER A 30 -10.67 4.47 1.57
CA SER A 30 -11.51 3.80 2.56
C SER A 30 -12.73 3.16 1.90
N ALA A 31 -13.37 3.86 0.96
CA ALA A 31 -14.47 3.33 0.18
C ALA A 31 -14.01 2.13 -0.68
N SER A 32 -12.87 2.21 -1.35
CA SER A 32 -12.29 1.10 -2.12
C SER A 32 -12.01 -0.13 -1.27
N VAL A 33 -11.44 0.05 -0.07
CA VAL A 33 -11.19 -1.06 0.87
C VAL A 33 -12.50 -1.68 1.35
N ALA A 34 -13.49 -0.86 1.71
CA ALA A 34 -14.79 -1.33 2.17
C ALA A 34 -15.55 -2.10 1.08
N LEU A 35 -15.50 -1.62 -0.17
CA LEU A 35 -16.09 -2.29 -1.33
C LEU A 35 -15.41 -3.63 -1.61
N ALA A 36 -14.07 -3.68 -1.58
CA ALA A 36 -13.33 -4.93 -1.76
C ALA A 36 -13.68 -5.97 -0.67
N VAL A 37 -13.79 -5.54 0.59
CA VAL A 37 -14.23 -6.41 1.69
C VAL A 37 -15.67 -6.90 1.50
N ALA A 38 -16.53 -6.09 0.86
CA ALA A 38 -17.90 -6.48 0.49
C ALA A 38 -17.97 -7.37 -0.77
N GLY A 39 -16.84 -7.73 -1.38
CA GLY A 39 -16.75 -8.59 -2.56
C GLY A 39 -16.66 -7.85 -3.90
N ASP A 40 -16.57 -6.51 -3.87
CA ASP A 40 -16.46 -5.64 -5.06
C ASP A 40 -15.05 -5.04 -5.15
N SER A 41 -14.09 -5.84 -5.62
CA SER A 41 -12.67 -5.48 -5.65
C SER A 41 -12.29 -4.50 -6.76
N THR A 42 -13.16 -4.28 -7.76
CA THR A 42 -12.88 -3.43 -8.94
C THR A 42 -12.40 -2.04 -8.53
N HIS A 43 -13.08 -1.43 -7.56
CA HIS A 43 -12.76 -0.10 -7.07
C HIS A 43 -11.41 -0.01 -6.33
N LEU A 44 -10.92 -1.11 -5.77
CA LEU A 44 -9.59 -1.16 -5.16
C LEU A 44 -8.50 -1.30 -6.21
N TYR A 45 -8.73 -2.08 -7.26
CA TYR A 45 -7.83 -2.13 -8.42
C TYR A 45 -7.72 -0.77 -9.08
N ASP A 46 -8.86 -0.12 -9.37
CA ASP A 46 -8.88 1.23 -9.95
C ASP A 46 -8.13 2.22 -9.07
N PHE A 47 -8.38 2.23 -7.77
CA PHE A 47 -7.69 3.12 -6.83
C PHE A 47 -6.17 2.95 -6.86
N VAL A 48 -5.68 1.70 -6.84
CA VAL A 48 -4.25 1.38 -6.90
C VAL A 48 -3.63 1.73 -8.25
N GLU A 49 -4.36 1.56 -9.35
CA GLU A 49 -3.89 1.95 -10.68
C GLU A 49 -3.78 3.45 -10.86
N HIS A 50 -4.60 4.24 -10.17
CA HIS A 50 -4.55 5.70 -10.22
C HIS A 50 -3.55 6.30 -9.22
N MET A 51 -3.17 5.56 -8.17
CA MET A 51 -2.08 5.92 -7.25
C MET A 51 -0.72 5.85 -7.95
N THR A 52 -0.44 6.86 -8.76
CA THR A 52 0.71 6.93 -9.67
C THR A 52 1.70 8.01 -9.31
N ASN A 53 1.30 8.99 -8.49
CA ASN A 53 2.19 10.04 -8.05
C ASN A 53 2.85 9.68 -6.71
N GLN A 54 4.07 10.17 -6.52
CA GLN A 54 4.86 9.89 -5.32
C GLN A 54 4.19 10.45 -4.05
N ALA A 55 3.42 11.54 -4.17
CA ALA A 55 2.76 12.18 -3.03
C ALA A 55 1.65 11.31 -2.43
N GLU A 56 0.84 10.65 -3.25
CA GLU A 56 -0.22 9.72 -2.83
C GLU A 56 0.36 8.44 -2.23
N GLU A 57 1.45 7.92 -2.80
CA GLU A 57 2.17 6.78 -2.22
C GLU A 57 2.72 7.13 -0.84
N VAL A 58 3.35 8.31 -0.68
CA VAL A 58 3.85 8.81 0.61
C VAL A 58 2.70 9.02 1.61
N ALA A 59 1.59 9.62 1.18
CA ALA A 59 0.42 9.80 2.01
C ALA A 59 -0.12 8.47 2.52
N ASN A 60 -0.26 7.47 1.63
CA ASN A 60 -0.69 6.13 2.01
C ASN A 60 0.30 5.44 2.96
N LEU A 61 1.61 5.61 2.79
CA LEU A 61 2.62 5.08 3.72
C LEU A 61 2.52 5.72 5.11
N ASN A 62 2.39 7.05 5.18
CA ASN A 62 2.25 7.77 6.43
C ASN A 62 0.93 7.43 7.15
N TYR A 63 -0.16 7.28 6.41
CA TYR A 63 -1.43 6.77 6.93
C TYR A 63 -1.25 5.38 7.58
N TRP A 64 -0.60 4.45 6.88
CA TRP A 64 -0.35 3.12 7.42
C TRP A 64 0.55 3.13 8.65
N ALA A 65 1.65 3.89 8.61
CA ALA A 65 2.58 4.03 9.72
C ALA A 65 1.89 4.58 10.97
N TYR A 66 1.00 5.55 10.82
CA TYR A 66 0.14 6.04 11.91
C TYR A 66 -0.81 4.96 12.41
N TRP A 67 -1.58 4.33 11.51
CA TRP A 67 -2.60 3.35 11.90
C TRP A 67 -2.04 2.13 12.65
N ILE A 68 -0.82 1.69 12.33
CA ILE A 68 -0.18 0.56 13.03
C ILE A 68 0.62 0.97 14.28
N GLY A 69 0.59 2.26 14.63
CA GLY A 69 1.33 2.85 15.74
C GLY A 69 2.85 2.82 15.57
N GLU A 70 3.35 2.86 14.33
CA GLU A 70 4.77 3.05 14.03
C GLU A 70 5.17 4.53 14.06
N LEU A 71 4.29 5.40 13.59
CA LEU A 71 4.37 6.83 13.83
C LEU A 71 3.81 7.11 15.24
N SER A 72 4.62 7.71 16.11
CA SER A 72 4.39 7.73 17.57
C SER A 72 3.61 8.94 18.10
N ASP A 73 3.32 9.93 17.26
CA ASP A 73 2.61 11.14 17.68
C ASP A 73 1.11 11.05 17.36
N ASP A 74 0.27 11.47 18.31
CA ASP A 74 -1.14 11.75 18.05
C ASP A 74 -1.23 12.86 16.99
N LYS A 75 -1.74 12.52 15.81
CA LYS A 75 -1.94 13.49 14.72
C LYS A 75 -3.34 14.07 14.82
N THR A 76 -3.41 15.39 14.94
CA THR A 76 -4.66 16.13 15.17
C THR A 76 -5.46 16.40 13.89
N ASN A 77 -4.85 16.19 12.73
CA ASN A 77 -5.45 16.30 11.40
C ASN A 77 -4.70 15.39 10.43
N ASP A 78 -5.13 15.34 9.16
CA ASP A 78 -4.53 14.48 8.13
C ASP A 78 -3.31 15.08 7.41
N ASP A 79 -2.92 16.34 7.71
CA ASP A 79 -1.84 17.05 7.02
C ASP A 79 -0.49 16.31 7.12
N PHE A 80 -0.28 15.59 8.23
CA PHE A 80 0.91 14.79 8.43
C PHE A 80 1.13 13.76 7.32
N MET A 81 0.08 13.33 6.63
CA MET A 81 0.20 12.36 5.54
C MET A 81 1.04 12.91 4.38
N LEU A 82 0.95 14.21 4.09
CA LEU A 82 1.74 14.85 3.04
C LEU A 82 3.10 15.35 3.53
N THR A 83 3.19 15.76 4.79
CA THR A 83 4.39 16.46 5.29
C THR A 83 5.37 15.55 6.04
N ALA A 84 4.95 14.37 6.49
CA ALA A 84 5.83 13.46 7.20
C ALA A 84 6.81 12.79 6.24
N ASP A 85 8.11 12.94 6.51
CA ASP A 85 9.15 12.18 5.83
C ASP A 85 8.97 10.69 6.16
N THR A 86 8.87 9.83 5.15
CA THR A 86 8.75 8.37 5.34
C THR A 86 9.97 7.77 6.05
N ARG A 87 11.08 8.52 6.13
CA ARG A 87 12.29 8.16 6.90
C ARG A 87 12.24 8.58 8.37
N SER A 88 11.23 9.34 8.79
CA SER A 88 11.08 9.79 10.19
C SER A 88 10.63 8.69 11.16
N TRP A 89 10.13 7.57 10.63
CA TRP A 89 9.74 6.37 11.39
C TRP A 89 10.57 5.14 10.96
N ALA A 90 10.54 4.04 11.72
CA ALA A 90 11.50 2.93 11.51
C ALA A 90 11.25 2.08 10.25
N GLY A 91 10.00 1.95 9.81
CA GLY A 91 9.54 1.16 8.67
C GLY A 91 9.51 -0.35 8.86
N SER A 92 10.16 -0.86 9.91
CA SER A 92 10.22 -2.30 10.19
C SER A 92 8.89 -2.86 10.67
N ARG A 93 8.06 -2.07 11.38
CA ARG A 93 6.74 -2.54 11.82
C ARG A 93 5.79 -2.64 10.64
N LEU A 94 5.79 -1.63 9.75
CA LEU A 94 4.98 -1.63 8.55
C LEU A 94 5.38 -2.75 7.59
N LEU A 95 6.69 -2.96 7.38
CA LEU A 95 7.18 -4.06 6.55
C LEU A 95 6.64 -5.41 7.04
N ARG A 96 6.81 -5.71 8.33
CA ARG A 96 6.31 -6.95 8.93
C ARG A 96 4.79 -7.07 8.79
N HIS A 97 4.05 -6.00 9.12
CA HIS A 97 2.59 -5.97 9.03
C HIS A 97 2.10 -6.24 7.60
N LEU A 98 2.75 -5.67 6.58
CA LEU A 98 2.39 -5.92 5.19
C LEU A 98 2.71 -7.35 4.78
N MET A 99 3.89 -7.88 5.14
CA MET A 99 4.26 -9.27 4.83
C MET A 99 3.28 -10.28 5.45
N GLU A 100 2.79 -10.04 6.67
CA GLU A 100 1.79 -10.89 7.33
C GLU A 100 0.41 -10.83 6.66
N ARG A 101 0.08 -9.75 5.94
CA ARG A 101 -1.23 -9.52 5.30
C ARG A 101 -1.21 -9.72 3.78
N LEU A 102 -0.08 -10.12 3.22
CA LEU A 102 0.04 -10.53 1.83
C LEU A 102 -0.43 -11.97 1.66
N ASP A 103 -1.75 -12.09 1.48
CA ASP A 103 -2.45 -13.34 1.21
C ASP A 103 -3.08 -13.28 -0.19
N PRO A 104 -2.83 -14.27 -1.08
CA PRO A 104 -3.48 -14.39 -2.37
C PRO A 104 -5.01 -14.21 -2.34
N ALA A 105 -5.67 -14.69 -1.29
CA ALA A 105 -7.13 -14.64 -1.15
C ALA A 105 -7.65 -13.32 -0.56
N SER A 106 -6.77 -12.40 -0.15
CA SER A 106 -7.18 -11.17 0.52
C SER A 106 -7.80 -10.19 -0.48
N PRO A 107 -8.99 -9.63 -0.19
CA PRO A 107 -9.56 -8.56 -1.02
C PRO A 107 -8.71 -7.29 -1.00
N GLN A 108 -7.85 -7.12 0.01
CA GLN A 108 -6.94 -5.97 0.14
C GLN A 108 -5.58 -6.20 -0.54
N ARG A 109 -5.40 -7.35 -1.20
CA ARG A 109 -4.13 -7.75 -1.85
C ARG A 109 -3.53 -6.67 -2.76
N PRO A 110 -4.29 -6.03 -3.68
CA PRO A 110 -3.72 -5.00 -4.57
C PRO A 110 -3.10 -3.83 -3.80
N LEU A 111 -3.81 -3.35 -2.76
CA LEU A 111 -3.33 -2.24 -1.94
C LEU A 111 -2.12 -2.62 -1.09
N ASN A 112 -2.09 -3.84 -0.54
CA ASN A 112 -0.96 -4.32 0.25
C ASN A 112 0.30 -4.49 -0.61
N ILE A 113 0.17 -5.03 -1.83
CA ILE A 113 1.28 -5.14 -2.79
C ILE A 113 1.78 -3.74 -3.18
N CYS A 114 0.86 -2.83 -3.51
CA CYS A 114 1.18 -1.44 -3.84
C CYS A 114 1.94 -0.75 -2.70
N THR A 115 1.43 -0.86 -1.48
CA THR A 115 2.02 -0.24 -0.29
C THR A 115 3.40 -0.83 0.01
N LEU A 116 3.57 -2.15 -0.09
CA LEU A 116 4.88 -2.78 0.15
C LEU A 116 5.90 -2.36 -0.90
N HIS A 117 5.50 -2.31 -2.17
CA HIS A 117 6.34 -1.80 -3.26
C HIS A 117 6.80 -0.37 -2.98
N ALA A 118 5.88 0.54 -2.66
CA ALA A 118 6.21 1.92 -2.32
C ALA A 118 7.14 2.04 -1.10
N LEU A 119 6.92 1.20 -0.07
CA LEU A 119 7.77 1.17 1.12
C LEU A 119 9.21 0.78 0.77
N ILE A 120 9.40 -0.31 0.04
CA ILE A 120 10.74 -0.79 -0.34
C ILE A 120 11.42 0.16 -1.34
N ALA A 121 10.68 0.72 -2.29
CA ALA A 121 11.20 1.69 -3.24
C ALA A 121 11.69 2.98 -2.56
N SER A 122 10.96 3.46 -1.54
CA SER A 122 11.36 4.64 -0.77
C SER A 122 12.44 4.35 0.28
N ARG A 123 12.54 3.08 0.73
CA ARG A 123 13.37 2.65 1.87
C ARG A 123 14.06 1.30 1.63
N PRO A 124 14.97 1.20 0.64
CA PRO A 124 15.67 -0.05 0.34
C PRO A 124 16.53 -0.57 1.52
N GLU A 125 16.92 0.31 2.46
CA GLU A 125 17.67 -0.05 3.66
C GLU A 125 16.93 -1.03 4.58
N LEU A 126 15.61 -1.18 4.42
CA LEU A 126 14.82 -2.17 5.16
C LEU A 126 15.20 -3.62 4.82
N LEU A 127 15.87 -3.85 3.69
CA LEU A 127 16.33 -5.17 3.24
C LEU A 127 17.84 -5.39 3.46
N ASN A 128 18.62 -4.31 3.56
CA ASN A 128 20.07 -4.36 3.63
C ASN A 128 20.55 -5.00 4.94
N GLY A 129 21.46 -5.97 4.84
CA GLY A 129 22.03 -6.67 6.01
C GLY A 129 21.03 -7.50 6.83
N ARG A 130 19.83 -7.78 6.30
CA ARG A 130 18.74 -8.47 7.01
C ARG A 130 18.32 -9.76 6.27
N PRO A 131 19.14 -10.82 6.26
CA PRO A 131 18.88 -12.02 5.48
C PRO A 131 17.55 -12.70 5.84
N ALA A 132 17.18 -12.76 7.13
CA ALA A 132 15.90 -13.34 7.55
C ALA A 132 14.69 -12.61 6.96
N VAL A 133 14.71 -11.27 6.92
CA VAL A 133 13.64 -10.46 6.32
C VAL A 133 13.55 -10.73 4.83
N ARG A 134 14.69 -10.83 4.14
CA ARG A 134 14.74 -11.12 2.70
C ARG A 134 14.22 -12.52 2.38
N THR A 135 14.57 -13.53 3.16
CA THR A 135 14.04 -14.89 3.00
C THR A 135 12.53 -14.92 3.15
N SER A 136 11.99 -14.32 4.22
CA SER A 136 10.54 -14.23 4.41
C SER A 136 9.84 -13.43 3.31
N LEU A 137 10.48 -12.37 2.79
CA LEU A 137 9.94 -11.62 1.66
C LEU A 137 9.89 -12.49 0.39
N THR A 138 10.94 -13.24 0.08
CA THR A 138 10.94 -14.19 -1.05
C THR A 138 9.82 -15.19 -0.93
N GLU A 139 9.66 -15.83 0.24
CA GLU A 139 8.61 -16.83 0.47
C GLU A 139 7.20 -16.26 0.22
N VAL A 140 6.94 -15.04 0.72
CA VAL A 140 5.66 -14.34 0.51
C VAL A 140 5.45 -13.99 -0.97
N LEU A 141 6.47 -13.48 -1.65
CA LEU A 141 6.37 -13.10 -3.07
C LEU A 141 6.18 -14.32 -3.98
N ASP A 142 6.86 -15.44 -3.69
CA ASP A 142 6.71 -16.68 -4.46
C ASP A 142 5.32 -17.27 -4.28
N LYS A 143 4.77 -17.23 -3.06
CA LYS A 143 3.38 -17.62 -2.79
C LYS A 143 2.39 -16.77 -3.58
N LEU A 144 2.60 -15.46 -3.66
CA LEU A 144 1.75 -14.56 -4.47
C LEU A 144 1.89 -14.85 -5.96
N ALA A 145 3.12 -14.99 -6.47
CA ALA A 145 3.42 -15.22 -7.88
C ALA A 145 2.85 -16.55 -8.41
N ALA A 146 2.66 -17.55 -7.54
CA ALA A 146 2.00 -18.79 -7.89
C ALA A 146 0.48 -18.66 -8.15
N THR A 147 -0.12 -17.49 -7.88
CA THR A 147 -1.55 -17.25 -8.06
C THR A 147 -1.88 -16.90 -9.51
N ALA A 148 -2.88 -17.56 -10.10
CA ALA A 148 -3.20 -17.40 -11.52
C ALA A 148 -3.93 -16.10 -11.89
N ASP A 149 -4.43 -15.34 -10.92
CA ASP A 149 -5.35 -14.19 -11.10
C ASP A 149 -4.69 -12.82 -10.85
N LEU A 150 -3.35 -12.73 -10.92
CA LEU A 150 -2.64 -11.46 -10.72
C LEU A 150 -2.90 -10.48 -11.87
N SER A 151 -3.28 -9.24 -11.53
CA SER A 151 -3.34 -8.15 -12.50
C SER A 151 -1.95 -7.86 -13.07
N ARG A 152 -1.90 -7.10 -14.18
CA ARG A 152 -0.60 -6.68 -14.75
C ARG A 152 0.18 -5.81 -13.75
N SER A 153 -0.49 -4.85 -13.12
CA SER A 153 0.12 -3.94 -12.14
C SER A 153 0.69 -4.72 -10.94
N GLU A 154 -0.02 -5.74 -10.46
CA GLU A 154 0.46 -6.58 -9.35
C GLU A 154 1.71 -7.38 -9.74
N ARG A 155 1.72 -7.97 -10.95
CA ARG A 155 2.89 -8.68 -11.47
C ARG A 155 4.11 -7.77 -11.60
N ASP A 156 3.93 -6.56 -12.13
CA ASP A 156 5.01 -5.60 -12.29
C ASP A 156 5.59 -5.17 -10.93
N ARG A 157 4.73 -4.92 -9.93
CA ARG A 157 5.16 -4.57 -8.56
C ARG A 157 5.83 -5.75 -7.85
N ILE A 158 5.33 -6.97 -8.00
CA ILE A 158 5.97 -8.19 -7.45
C ILE A 158 7.36 -8.37 -8.06
N ALA A 159 7.49 -8.23 -9.38
CA ALA A 159 8.79 -8.32 -10.06
C ALA A 159 9.77 -7.25 -9.57
N GLY A 160 9.30 -6.01 -9.35
CA GLY A 160 10.08 -4.93 -8.75
C GLY A 160 10.57 -5.27 -7.33
N LEU A 161 9.72 -5.85 -6.49
CA LEU A 161 10.07 -6.31 -5.15
C LEU A 161 11.09 -7.45 -5.16
N GLN A 162 10.91 -8.45 -6.03
CA GLN A 162 11.87 -9.55 -6.22
C GLN A 162 13.23 -9.02 -6.67
N TYR A 163 13.24 -8.05 -7.58
CA TYR A 163 14.46 -7.38 -8.02
C TYR A 163 15.14 -6.64 -6.87
N ALA A 164 14.40 -5.84 -6.10
CA ALA A 164 14.90 -5.10 -4.95
C ALA A 164 15.51 -6.05 -3.89
N ASN A 165 14.86 -7.18 -3.63
CA ASN A 165 15.35 -8.18 -2.69
C ASN A 165 16.69 -8.79 -3.14
N ARG A 166 16.81 -9.12 -4.43
CA ARG A 166 18.03 -9.68 -5.03
C ARG A 166 19.21 -8.71 -5.04
N ILE A 167 18.98 -7.41 -5.21
CA ILE A 167 20.07 -6.42 -5.15
C ILE A 167 20.54 -6.15 -3.71
N ALA A 168 19.65 -6.28 -2.72
CA ALA A 168 19.98 -6.11 -1.30
C ALA A 168 20.77 -7.30 -0.70
N GLU A 169 20.86 -8.42 -1.43
CA GLU A 169 21.73 -9.55 -1.10
C GLU A 169 23.21 -9.31 -1.43
N ARG A 170 23.52 -8.33 -2.27
CA ARG A 170 24.88 -7.97 -2.68
C ARG A 170 25.52 -6.99 -1.72
#